data_AF-A0A9D8AKE9-F1
#
_entry.id   AF-A0A9D8AKE9-F1
#
_cell.length_a   1.000
_cell.length_b   1.000
_cell.length_c   1.000
_cell.angle_alpha   90.00
_cell.angle_beta   90.00
_cell.angle_gamma   90.00
#
_symmetry.space_group_name_H-M   'P 1'
#
loop_
_entity.id
_entity.type
_entity.pdbx_description
1 polymer ?
#
loop_
_entity_poly.entity_id
_entity_poly.type
_entity_poly.pdbx_seq_one_letter_code
_entity_poly.pdbx_strand_id
1 'polypeptide(L)'
;MKKLSTMFLILAIVFVWGCSGTDSESIAQDSKEKKVEKAHEEVVWTTFDEGLAKGVKENKNIIVDFYTDWCHWCKVMDEKTFGEKKVAAKLKERFATVRLNAESNSEFANYKGKKYSNMELTRAFQVTGFPSLAFLSPEKEIITVIPGYVPADQFYHILDFIDKECYKKKMTLEEFIKKKGECEESKKEESKNEK
;
A
#
# COMPACT_ATOMS: atom_id res chain seq x y z
N MET A 1 -71.63 -4.90 -0.77
CA MET A 1 -72.60 -5.93 -1.22
C MET A 1 -72.03 -7.30 -0.91
N LYS A 2 -72.74 -8.09 -0.07
CA LYS A 2 -72.76 -9.57 0.08
C LYS A 2 -71.38 -10.28 0.24
N LYS A 3 -70.86 -10.54 1.46
CA LYS A 3 -71.08 -11.75 2.32
C LYS A 3 -71.31 -13.04 1.52
N LEU A 4 -70.57 -14.13 1.80
CA LEU A 4 -71.06 -15.33 2.51
C LEU A 4 -70.03 -16.49 2.55
N SER A 5 -69.91 -17.12 3.74
CA SER A 5 -69.59 -18.53 4.07
C SER A 5 -68.33 -19.21 3.53
N THR A 6 -67.57 -19.99 4.32
CA THR A 6 -68.00 -20.95 5.35
C THR A 6 -66.78 -21.20 6.27
N MET A 7 -66.81 -20.83 7.55
CA MET A 7 -67.17 -21.72 8.66
C MET A 7 -66.54 -23.12 8.58
N PHE A 8 -65.37 -23.28 9.22
CA PHE A 8 -65.03 -24.52 9.93
C PHE A 8 -64.72 -24.14 11.37
N LEU A 9 -65.68 -24.48 12.22
CA LEU A 9 -65.68 -24.28 13.66
C LEU A 9 -65.57 -25.67 14.29
N ILE A 10 -64.79 -25.74 15.38
CA ILE A 10 -64.81 -26.71 16.49
C ILE A 10 -64.01 -28.01 16.32
N LEU A 11 -62.91 -28.14 17.08
CA LEU A 11 -62.78 -28.96 18.32
C LEU A 11 -61.29 -28.95 18.74
N ALA A 12 -60.89 -28.08 19.67
CA ALA A 12 -60.76 -28.41 21.09
C ALA A 12 -59.76 -29.55 21.39
N ILE A 13 -58.49 -29.19 21.65
CA ILE A 13 -57.73 -29.77 22.76
C ILE A 13 -56.95 -28.63 23.43
N VAL A 14 -57.49 -28.18 24.55
CA VAL A 14 -56.76 -27.47 25.59
C VAL A 14 -55.90 -28.52 26.28
N PHE A 15 -54.57 -28.39 26.20
CA PHE A 15 -53.68 -29.01 27.18
C PHE A 15 -52.75 -27.94 27.73
N VAL A 16 -53.29 -27.21 28.70
CA VAL A 16 -52.53 -26.39 29.65
C VAL A 16 -52.02 -27.33 30.72
N TRP A 17 -50.78 -27.77 30.61
CA TRP A 17 -49.88 -28.14 31.71
C TRP A 17 -48.61 -27.32 31.43
N GLY A 18 -48.22 -26.29 32.18
CA GLY A 18 -48.35 -26.10 33.62
C GLY A 18 -47.19 -26.76 34.34
N CYS A 19 -45.97 -26.23 34.20
CA CYS A 19 -44.89 -26.45 35.16
C CYS A 19 -43.91 -25.27 35.15
N SER A 20 -43.94 -24.49 36.22
CA SER A 20 -42.88 -23.55 36.60
C SER A 20 -41.65 -24.36 36.99
N GLY A 21 -40.51 -24.04 36.37
CA GLY A 21 -39.20 -24.60 36.69
C GLY A 21 -38.14 -23.64 36.22
N THR A 22 -37.66 -22.82 37.15
CA THR A 22 -36.40 -22.10 37.04
C THR A 22 -35.29 -23.12 37.02
N ASP A 23 -34.45 -23.11 35.98
CA ASP A 23 -33.05 -23.50 36.08
C ASP A 23 -32.25 -22.65 35.09
N SER A 24 -31.31 -21.93 35.67
CA SER A 24 -30.28 -21.15 35.00
C SER A 24 -29.18 -22.12 34.58
N GLU A 25 -28.95 -22.30 33.27
CA GLU A 25 -27.67 -22.83 32.77
C GLU A 25 -27.44 -22.42 31.30
N SER A 26 -26.65 -21.35 31.18
CA SER A 26 -25.49 -21.16 30.31
C SER A 26 -25.32 -21.92 28.97
N ILE A 27 -24.90 -21.12 27.97
CA ILE A 27 -23.93 -21.42 26.90
C ILE A 27 -24.44 -22.12 25.63
N ALA A 28 -24.49 -21.34 24.55
CA ALA A 28 -23.78 -21.52 23.26
C ALA A 28 -24.58 -20.85 22.13
N GLN A 29 -24.39 -19.55 21.87
CA GLN A 29 -23.55 -19.05 20.78
C GLN A 29 -23.75 -19.79 19.44
N ASP A 30 -24.73 -19.32 18.64
CA ASP A 30 -24.61 -19.33 17.18
C ASP A 30 -24.39 -17.89 16.72
N SER A 31 -23.23 -17.34 17.09
CA SER A 31 -22.65 -16.20 16.40
C SER A 31 -22.04 -16.74 15.11
N LYS A 32 -22.82 -16.71 14.02
CA LYS A 32 -22.29 -16.76 12.65
C LYS A 32 -21.28 -15.63 12.49
N GLU A 33 -20.03 -15.95 12.74
CA GLU A 33 -18.88 -15.12 12.48
C GLU A 33 -18.80 -14.93 10.96
N LYS A 34 -19.39 -13.85 10.45
CA LYS A 34 -19.06 -13.33 9.13
C LYS A 34 -17.59 -12.99 9.17
N LYS A 35 -16.75 -13.91 8.70
CA LYS A 35 -15.36 -13.65 8.33
C LYS A 35 -15.41 -12.53 7.28
N VAL A 36 -15.23 -11.29 7.71
CA VAL A 36 -15.01 -10.16 6.82
C VAL A 36 -13.65 -10.44 6.19
N GLU A 37 -13.69 -11.07 5.03
CA GLU A 37 -12.54 -11.24 4.16
C GLU A 37 -12.09 -9.82 3.80
N LYS A 38 -11.12 -9.33 4.58
CA LYS A 38 -10.48 -8.04 4.36
C LYS A 38 -9.86 -8.12 2.96
N ALA A 39 -10.46 -7.45 1.98
CA ALA A 39 -9.94 -7.38 0.62
C ALA A 39 -8.43 -7.13 0.70
N HIS A 40 -7.66 -8.04 0.12
CA HIS A 40 -6.22 -7.90 0.04
C HIS A 40 -5.98 -6.70 -0.88
N GLU A 41 -5.53 -5.57 -0.31
CA GLU A 41 -5.15 -4.44 -1.14
C GLU A 41 -3.85 -4.84 -1.86
N GLU A 42 -3.96 -5.21 -3.12
CA GLU A 42 -2.82 -5.49 -3.99
C GLU A 42 -2.29 -4.19 -4.59
N VAL A 43 -0.98 -4.14 -4.79
CA VAL A 43 -0.34 -3.02 -5.48
C VAL A 43 -0.69 -3.07 -6.96
N VAL A 44 -1.32 -2.01 -7.45
CA VAL A 44 -1.62 -1.86 -8.88
C VAL A 44 -0.39 -1.27 -9.58
N TRP A 45 0.34 -2.10 -10.30
CA TRP A 45 1.49 -1.68 -11.10
C TRP A 45 1.06 -1.15 -12.46
N THR A 46 1.67 -0.05 -12.90
CA THR A 46 1.47 0.51 -14.24
C THR A 46 2.76 0.46 -15.05
N THR A 47 2.64 0.68 -16.37
CA THR A 47 3.81 0.93 -17.21
C THR A 47 4.52 2.22 -16.80
N PHE A 48 5.75 2.41 -17.27
CA PHE A 48 6.55 3.59 -16.96
C PHE A 48 5.85 4.90 -17.37
N ASP A 49 5.36 4.96 -18.60
CA ASP A 49 4.72 6.16 -19.14
C ASP A 49 3.40 6.49 -18.41
N GLU A 50 2.58 5.48 -18.14
CA GLU A 50 1.33 5.63 -17.39
C GLU A 50 1.57 6.09 -15.96
N GLY A 51 2.53 5.51 -15.26
CA GLY A 51 2.81 5.86 -13.87
C GLY A 51 3.44 7.24 -13.75
N LEU A 52 4.31 7.64 -14.68
CA LEU A 52 4.78 9.03 -14.77
C LEU A 52 3.61 9.99 -15.01
N ALA A 53 2.72 9.69 -15.96
CA ALA A 53 1.57 10.53 -16.24
C ALA A 53 0.64 10.65 -15.03
N LYS A 54 0.41 9.54 -14.32
CA LYS A 54 -0.37 9.49 -13.08
C LYS A 54 0.27 10.31 -11.96
N GLY A 55 1.58 10.15 -11.74
CA GLY A 55 2.32 10.89 -10.71
C GLY A 55 2.26 12.40 -10.92
N VAL A 56 2.44 12.86 -12.16
CA VAL A 56 2.29 14.28 -12.53
C VAL A 56 0.85 14.75 -12.30
N LYS A 57 -0.13 14.00 -12.80
CA LYS A 57 -1.55 14.39 -12.75
C LYS A 57 -2.09 14.46 -11.32
N GLU A 58 -1.69 13.51 -10.48
CA GLU A 58 -2.15 13.39 -9.09
C GLU A 58 -1.21 14.10 -8.09
N ASN A 59 -0.14 14.72 -8.57
CA ASN A 59 0.93 15.31 -7.75
C ASN A 59 1.48 14.32 -6.69
N LYS A 60 1.74 13.09 -7.12
CA LYS A 60 2.28 12.00 -6.31
C LYS A 60 3.71 11.70 -6.69
N ASN A 61 4.52 11.36 -5.69
CA ASN A 61 5.83 10.76 -5.94
C ASN A 61 5.67 9.44 -6.71
N ILE A 62 6.60 9.14 -7.60
CA ILE A 62 6.59 7.94 -8.43
C ILE A 62 7.61 6.96 -7.90
N ILE A 63 7.25 5.69 -7.84
CA ILE A 63 8.15 4.58 -7.50
C ILE A 63 8.28 3.71 -8.74
N VAL A 64 9.51 3.44 -9.15
CA VAL A 64 9.84 2.53 -10.25
C VAL A 64 10.54 1.31 -9.68
N ASP A 65 9.87 0.16 -9.74
CA ASP A 65 10.46 -1.15 -9.45
C ASP A 65 11.14 -1.71 -10.71
N PHE A 66 12.48 -1.75 -10.68
CA PHE A 66 13.30 -2.39 -11.70
C PHE A 66 13.52 -3.85 -11.33
N TYR A 67 13.00 -4.75 -12.17
CA TYR A 67 13.06 -6.20 -11.95
C TYR A 67 13.48 -6.95 -13.22
N THR A 68 13.72 -8.25 -13.07
CA THR A 68 13.81 -9.23 -14.17
C THR A 68 13.04 -10.50 -13.81
N ASP A 69 12.60 -11.27 -14.80
CA ASP A 69 11.73 -12.45 -14.58
C ASP A 69 12.42 -13.58 -13.80
N TRP A 70 13.74 -13.69 -13.94
CA TRP A 70 14.58 -14.70 -13.29
C TRP A 70 15.09 -14.27 -11.91
N CYS A 71 14.90 -13.01 -11.51
CA CYS A 71 15.40 -12.47 -10.25
C CYS A 71 14.62 -13.04 -9.05
N HIS A 72 15.28 -13.91 -8.27
CA HIS A 72 14.68 -14.51 -7.08
C HIS A 72 14.29 -13.46 -6.02
N TRP A 73 15.19 -12.53 -5.70
CA TRP A 73 14.95 -11.50 -4.69
C TRP A 73 13.84 -10.51 -5.07
N CYS A 74 13.59 -10.32 -6.37
CA CYS A 74 12.46 -9.54 -6.86
C CYS A 74 11.14 -10.21 -6.48
N LYS A 75 11.03 -11.54 -6.66
CA LYS A 75 9.86 -12.33 -6.26
C LYS A 75 9.66 -12.33 -4.73
N VAL A 76 10.76 -12.43 -3.98
CA VAL A 76 10.72 -12.30 -2.51
C VAL A 76 10.21 -10.91 -2.11
N MET A 77 10.63 -9.84 -2.79
CA MET A 77 10.15 -8.48 -2.53
C MET A 77 8.66 -8.32 -2.85
N ASP A 78 8.19 -8.91 -3.95
CA ASP A 78 6.77 -8.94 -4.30
C ASP A 78 5.92 -9.56 -3.17
N GLU A 79 6.31 -10.73 -2.69
CA GLU A 79 5.54 -11.46 -1.68
C GLU A 79 5.65 -10.83 -0.28
N LYS A 80 6.86 -10.47 0.14
CA LYS A 80 7.15 -10.12 1.54
C LYS A 80 7.05 -8.63 1.84
N THR A 81 7.24 -7.79 0.82
CA THR A 81 7.26 -6.33 0.97
C THR A 81 6.02 -5.71 0.33
N PHE A 82 5.82 -5.92 -0.97
CA PHE A 82 4.66 -5.35 -1.67
C PHE A 82 3.34 -6.03 -1.29
N GLY A 83 3.39 -7.31 -0.89
CA GLY A 83 2.24 -8.03 -0.34
C GLY A 83 1.86 -7.65 1.10
N GLU A 84 2.66 -6.84 1.81
CA GLU A 84 2.30 -6.40 3.15
C GLU A 84 1.20 -5.34 3.09
N LYS A 85 0.15 -5.50 3.91
CA LYS A 85 -1.08 -4.71 3.80
C LYS A 85 -0.86 -3.21 4.02
N LYS A 86 -0.01 -2.81 4.97
CA LYS A 86 0.27 -1.39 5.23
C LYS A 86 1.10 -0.78 4.10
N VAL A 87 2.05 -1.55 3.55
CA VAL A 87 2.83 -1.14 2.38
C VAL A 87 1.91 -0.92 1.17
N ALA A 88 1.08 -1.91 0.82
CA ALA A 88 0.21 -1.82 -0.34
C ALA A 88 -0.81 -0.68 -0.24
N ALA A 89 -1.43 -0.51 0.94
CA ALA A 89 -2.34 0.60 1.22
C ALA A 89 -1.65 1.96 0.99
N LYS A 90 -0.43 2.12 1.52
CA LYS A 90 0.33 3.36 1.38
C LYS A 90 0.76 3.64 -0.04
N LEU A 91 1.23 2.63 -0.77
CA LEU A 91 1.58 2.75 -2.18
C LEU A 91 0.39 3.23 -3.00
N LYS A 92 -0.78 2.59 -2.82
CA LYS A 92 -2.03 2.96 -3.50
C LYS A 92 -2.46 4.39 -3.21
N GLU A 93 -2.37 4.82 -1.95
CA GLU A 93 -2.84 6.14 -1.52
C GLU A 93 -1.87 7.26 -1.93
N ARG A 94 -0.57 7.07 -1.70
CA ARG A 94 0.42 8.15 -1.69
C ARG A 94 1.35 8.17 -2.91
N PHE A 95 1.44 7.09 -3.68
CA PHE A 95 2.42 6.95 -4.76
C PHE A 95 1.78 6.59 -6.10
N ALA A 96 2.48 6.92 -7.19
CA ALA A 96 2.28 6.31 -8.49
C ALA A 96 3.28 5.16 -8.67
N THR A 97 2.80 3.95 -8.83
CA THR A 97 3.61 2.73 -8.84
C THR A 97 3.84 2.22 -10.25
N VAL A 98 5.10 2.22 -10.65
CA VAL A 98 5.60 1.75 -11.95
C VAL A 98 6.37 0.46 -11.74
N ARG A 99 6.18 -0.48 -12.67
CA ARG A 99 7.02 -1.66 -12.77
C ARG A 99 7.69 -1.72 -14.14
N LEU A 100 8.98 -2.00 -14.18
CA LEU A 100 9.78 -2.00 -15.41
C LEU A 100 10.70 -3.23 -15.46
N ASN A 101 10.51 -4.08 -16.47
CA ASN A 101 11.39 -5.22 -16.71
C ASN A 101 12.66 -4.71 -17.42
N ALA A 102 13.77 -4.72 -16.69
CA ALA A 102 15.03 -4.10 -17.11
C ALA A 102 15.70 -4.77 -18.32
N GLU A 103 15.34 -6.01 -18.61
CA GLU A 103 15.89 -6.79 -19.74
C GLU A 103 14.91 -6.93 -20.92
N SER A 104 13.75 -6.28 -20.85
CA SER A 104 12.81 -6.31 -21.96
C SER A 104 13.38 -5.58 -23.18
N ASN A 105 13.57 -6.33 -24.26
CA ASN A 105 14.11 -5.84 -25.53
C ASN A 105 13.04 -5.23 -26.46
N SER A 106 11.76 -5.39 -26.11
CA SER A 106 10.61 -4.95 -26.92
C SER A 106 9.85 -3.77 -26.31
N GLU A 107 10.16 -3.41 -25.07
CA GLU A 107 9.50 -2.33 -24.36
C GLU A 107 10.32 -1.04 -24.40
N PHE A 108 9.61 0.06 -24.47
CA PHE A 108 10.18 1.40 -24.52
C PHE A 108 9.44 2.31 -23.56
N ALA A 109 10.17 3.28 -23.02
CA ALA A 109 9.69 4.26 -22.08
C ALA A 109 10.13 5.66 -22.51
N ASN A 110 9.26 6.64 -22.29
CA ASN A 110 9.52 8.04 -22.59
C ASN A 110 9.88 8.77 -21.30
N TYR A 111 11.12 9.26 -21.21
CA TYR A 111 11.62 9.97 -20.04
C TYR A 111 12.29 11.28 -20.47
N LYS A 112 11.87 12.39 -19.86
CA LYS A 112 12.38 13.75 -20.13
C LYS A 112 12.54 14.09 -21.62
N GLY A 113 11.52 13.74 -22.42
CA GLY A 113 11.47 14.07 -23.86
C GLY A 113 12.32 13.15 -24.76
N LYS A 114 12.92 12.09 -24.22
CA LYS A 114 13.65 11.08 -24.99
C LYS A 114 12.99 9.70 -24.81
N LYS A 115 12.97 8.94 -25.89
CA LYS A 115 12.58 7.53 -25.89
C LYS A 115 13.78 6.66 -25.54
N TYR A 116 13.58 5.71 -24.64
CA TYR A 116 14.57 4.72 -24.20
C TYR A 116 13.98 3.33 -24.36
N SER A 117 14.80 2.34 -24.73
CA SER A 117 14.51 0.95 -24.36
C SER A 117 14.55 0.80 -22.84
N ASN A 118 13.87 -0.20 -22.29
CA ASN A 118 13.93 -0.48 -20.84
C ASN A 118 15.38 -0.61 -20.35
N MET A 119 16.22 -1.32 -21.10
CA MET A 119 17.63 -1.53 -20.78
C MET A 119 18.44 -0.22 -20.76
N GLU A 120 18.22 0.69 -21.71
CA GLU A 120 18.87 2.01 -21.69
C GLU A 120 18.38 2.87 -20.53
N LEU A 121 17.08 2.81 -20.22
CA LEU A 121 16.49 3.55 -19.12
C LEU A 121 17.03 3.07 -17.78
N THR A 122 17.11 1.76 -17.56
CA THR A 122 17.73 1.16 -16.36
C THR A 122 19.16 1.68 -16.14
N ARG A 123 19.97 1.77 -17.21
CA ARG A 123 21.31 2.36 -17.13
C ARG A 123 21.29 3.86 -16.84
N ALA A 124 20.37 4.60 -17.44
CA ALA A 124 20.21 6.04 -17.18
C ALA A 124 19.84 6.34 -15.71
N PHE A 125 19.13 5.40 -15.06
CA PHE A 125 18.83 5.44 -13.63
C PHE A 125 19.95 4.89 -12.74
N GLN A 126 21.11 4.54 -13.31
CA GLN A 126 22.27 3.99 -12.60
C GLN A 126 21.95 2.71 -11.81
N VAL A 127 20.96 1.93 -12.27
CA VAL A 127 20.63 0.64 -11.66
C VAL A 127 21.69 -0.39 -12.06
N THR A 128 22.35 -0.95 -11.04
CA THR A 128 23.46 -1.91 -11.20
C THR A 128 23.12 -3.33 -10.77
N GLY A 129 21.96 -3.55 -10.16
CA GLY A 129 21.48 -4.85 -9.69
C GLY A 129 19.99 -4.87 -9.43
N PHE A 130 19.42 -6.07 -9.21
CA PHE A 130 17.98 -6.27 -9.04
C PHE A 130 17.64 -7.00 -7.73
N PRO A 131 16.49 -6.67 -7.10
CA PRO A 131 15.61 -5.57 -7.45
C PRO A 131 16.28 -4.20 -7.20
N SER A 132 15.78 -3.14 -7.81
CA SER A 132 16.16 -1.76 -7.48
C SER A 132 14.93 -0.86 -7.54
N LEU A 133 14.82 0.05 -6.58
CA LEU A 133 13.70 0.98 -6.47
C LEU A 133 14.16 2.41 -6.71
N ALA A 134 13.66 3.05 -7.76
CA ALA A 134 13.85 4.48 -7.95
C ALA A 134 12.64 5.26 -7.46
N PHE A 135 12.90 6.33 -6.71
CA PHE A 135 11.89 7.31 -6.31
C PHE A 135 12.07 8.57 -7.13
N LEU A 136 10.98 9.05 -7.71
CA LEU A 136 10.95 10.30 -8.47
C LEU A 136 9.93 11.26 -7.86
N SER A 137 10.22 12.54 -7.96
CA SER A 137 9.26 13.59 -7.63
C SER A 137 8.19 13.72 -8.73
N PRO A 138 7.08 14.44 -8.49
CA PRO A 138 6.08 14.73 -9.52
C PRO A 138 6.66 15.44 -10.76
N GLU A 139 7.77 16.17 -10.60
CA GLU A 139 8.52 16.82 -11.68
C GLU A 139 9.38 15.85 -12.51
N LYS A 140 9.31 14.54 -12.22
CA LYS A 140 10.10 13.48 -12.85
C LYS A 140 11.60 13.60 -12.56
N GLU A 141 11.95 14.21 -11.43
CA GLU A 141 13.33 14.25 -10.95
C GLU A 141 13.62 13.07 -10.05
N ILE A 142 14.78 12.44 -10.21
CA ILE A 142 15.19 11.30 -9.37
C ILE A 142 15.52 11.83 -7.98
N ILE A 143 14.80 11.35 -6.98
CA ILE A 143 15.06 11.62 -5.56
C ILE A 143 16.17 10.69 -5.08
N THR A 144 16.00 9.39 -5.29
CA THR A 144 16.97 8.36 -4.89
C THR A 144 16.73 7.06 -5.64
N VAL A 145 17.76 6.20 -5.67
CA VAL A 145 17.69 4.82 -6.16
C VAL A 145 18.25 3.90 -5.08
N ILE A 146 17.43 2.94 -4.64
CA ILE A 146 17.76 2.01 -3.57
C ILE A 146 17.97 0.62 -4.19
N PRO A 147 19.20 0.09 -4.21
CA PRO A 147 19.47 -1.22 -4.73
C PRO A 147 19.14 -2.32 -3.72
N GLY A 148 18.73 -3.47 -4.24
CA GLY A 148 18.52 -4.69 -3.47
C GLY A 148 17.14 -4.83 -2.84
N TYR A 149 16.93 -5.98 -2.22
CA TYR A 149 15.71 -6.29 -1.49
C TYR A 149 15.56 -5.40 -0.25
N VAL A 150 14.36 -4.85 -0.06
CA VAL A 150 14.01 -4.03 1.10
C VAL A 150 12.88 -4.73 1.87
N PRO A 151 13.06 -5.11 3.15
CA PRO A 151 12.00 -5.67 3.98
C PRO A 151 10.83 -4.70 4.20
N ALA A 152 9.62 -5.23 4.41
CA ALA A 152 8.39 -4.43 4.56
C ALA A 152 8.47 -3.26 5.56
N ASP A 153 9.00 -3.50 6.76
CA ASP A 153 9.10 -2.49 7.82
C ASP A 153 10.01 -1.32 7.41
N GLN A 154 11.21 -1.65 6.92
CA GLN A 154 12.15 -0.67 6.39
C GLN A 154 11.57 0.08 5.19
N PHE A 155 10.90 -0.64 4.28
CA PHE A 155 10.28 -0.04 3.11
C PHE A 155 9.18 0.94 3.50
N TYR A 156 8.34 0.60 4.48
CA TYR A 156 7.32 1.51 4.99
C TYR A 156 7.91 2.82 5.54
N HIS A 157 9.04 2.75 6.25
CA HIS A 157 9.76 3.93 6.72
C HIS A 157 10.37 4.77 5.60
N ILE A 158 10.88 4.12 4.54
CA ILE A 158 11.32 4.80 3.32
C ILE A 158 10.15 5.53 2.66
N LEU A 159 9.00 4.88 2.52
CA LEU A 159 7.79 5.51 1.97
C LEU A 159 7.39 6.74 2.80
N ASP A 160 7.44 6.63 4.13
CA ASP A 160 7.20 7.76 5.05
C ASP A 160 8.18 8.93 4.85
N PHE A 161 9.46 8.62 4.70
CA PHE A 161 10.52 9.61 4.51
C PHE A 161 10.36 10.38 3.20
N ILE A 162 9.98 9.67 2.12
CA ILE A 162 9.75 10.27 0.80
C ILE A 162 8.44 11.05 0.77
N ASP A 163 7.35 10.50 1.31
CA ASP A 163 6.02 11.14 1.35
C ASP A 163 6.04 12.45 2.15
N LYS A 164 6.80 12.50 3.25
CA LYS A 164 6.97 13.71 4.06
C LYS A 164 8.04 14.67 3.54
N GLU A 165 8.65 14.37 2.40
CA GLU A 165 9.71 15.15 1.77
C GLU A 165 10.91 15.45 2.68
N CYS A 166 11.19 14.58 3.65
CA CYS A 166 12.26 14.77 4.62
C CYS A 166 13.65 14.95 3.96
N TYR A 167 13.85 14.36 2.77
CA TYR A 167 15.08 14.49 1.98
C TYR A 167 15.39 15.93 1.56
N LYS A 168 14.36 16.79 1.41
CA LYS A 168 14.57 18.22 1.08
C LYS A 168 15.16 19.01 2.26
N LYS A 169 15.01 18.50 3.48
CA LYS A 169 15.46 19.13 4.73
C LYS A 169 16.86 18.67 5.17
N LYS A 170 17.65 18.10 4.25
CA LYS A 170 19.00 17.56 4.50
C LYS A 170 19.08 16.49 5.60
N MET A 171 17.96 15.83 5.91
CA MET A 171 17.93 14.73 6.86
C MET A 171 18.16 13.40 6.15
N THR A 172 18.90 12.50 6.78
CA THR A 172 19.12 11.13 6.31
C THR A 172 17.98 10.21 6.74
N LEU A 173 17.81 9.09 6.03
CA LEU A 173 16.82 8.06 6.40
C LEU A 173 17.09 7.49 7.81
N GLU A 174 18.35 7.32 8.20
CA GLU A 174 18.71 6.82 9.53
C GLU A 174 18.27 7.77 10.63
N GLU A 175 18.51 9.08 10.45
CA GLU A 175 18.07 10.12 11.39
C GLU A 175 16.55 10.15 11.51
N PHE A 176 15.83 9.99 10.38
CA PHE A 176 14.38 9.91 10.36
C PHE A 176 13.84 8.75 11.19
N ILE A 177 14.41 7.56 11.03
CA ILE A 177 14.03 6.37 11.80
C ILE A 177 14.30 6.58 13.29
N LYS A 178 15.47 7.13 13.66
CA LYS A 178 15.81 7.45 15.07
C LYS A 178 14.83 8.45 15.69
N LYS A 179 14.35 9.42 14.91
CA LYS A 179 13.34 10.41 15.32
C LYS A 179 11.89 9.92 15.18
N LYS A 180 11.65 8.61 15.05
CA LYS A 180 10.32 8.00 14.97
C LYS A 180 9.42 8.58 13.86
N GLY A 181 10.02 9.05 12.77
CA GLY A 181 9.28 9.51 11.60
C GLY A 181 8.96 11.02 11.57
N GLU A 182 9.69 11.83 12.33
CA GLU A 182 9.55 13.30 12.33
C GLU A 182 10.63 13.98 11.47
N CYS A 183 10.23 14.86 10.54
CA CYS A 183 11.15 15.63 9.70
C CYS A 183 11.59 16.98 10.30
N GLU A 184 11.52 17.18 11.61
CA GLU A 184 11.86 18.48 12.20
C GLU A 184 13.35 18.81 12.02
N GLU A 185 13.60 19.99 11.45
CA GLU A 185 14.90 20.65 11.50
C GLU A 185 15.23 20.89 12.98
N SER A 186 16.44 20.51 13.40
CA SER A 186 16.94 20.97 14.70
C SER A 186 16.91 22.50 14.67
N LYS A 187 16.01 23.11 15.43
CA LYS A 187 16.09 24.53 15.76
C LYS A 187 17.49 24.75 16.32
N LYS A 188 18.38 25.40 15.57
CA LYS A 188 19.60 25.96 16.13
C LYS A 188 19.16 26.91 17.23
N GLU A 189 19.64 26.68 18.45
CA GLU A 189 19.62 27.66 19.53
C GLU A 189 20.41 28.89 19.06
N GLU A 190 19.72 29.85 18.45
CA GLU A 190 20.11 31.26 18.53
C GLU A 190 19.30 31.87 19.66
N SER A 191 19.74 31.58 20.88
CA SER A 191 19.39 32.40 22.03
C SER A 191 20.66 32.87 22.69
N LYS A 192 20.78 34.19 22.77
CA LYS A 192 21.55 34.97 23.74
C LYS A 192 23.07 35.01 23.55
N ASN A 193 23.53 36.08 22.92
CA ASN A 193 24.30 37.05 23.70
C ASN A 193 24.04 38.46 23.18
N GLU A 194 23.03 39.06 23.79
CA GLU A 194 22.97 40.50 24.00
C GLU A 194 24.09 40.85 25.00
N LYS A 195 25.09 41.60 24.55
CA LYS A 195 25.89 42.52 25.35
C LYS A 195 26.70 43.45 24.45
#